data_AF-A0A7W1RV65-F1
#
_entry.id   AF-A0A7W1RV65-F1
#
_cell.length_a   1.000
_cell.length_b   1.000
_cell.length_c   1.000
_cell.angle_alpha   90.00
_cell.angle_beta   90.00
_cell.angle_gamma   90.00
#
_symmetry.space_group_name_H-M   'P 1'
#
loop_
_entity.id
_entity.type
_entity.pdbx_description
1 polymer ?
#
loop_
_entity_poly.entity_id
_entity_poly.type
_entity_poly.pdbx_seq_one_letter_code
_entity_poly.pdbx_strand_id
1 'polypeptide(L)'
;VRETASIVAMCELAGDLAGGGQLADLREQLVQVRMVEQAPGIEAAEEAALALERVVGAPPRVASPAYLDEVGAATLTLERVLGEVGSPFSEAIRGATGAIDAFVGEVERGYLTPLG
;
A
#
# COMPACT_ATOMS: atom_id res chain seq x y z
N VAL A 1 -24.19 -0.47 12.16
CA VAL A 1 -24.03 0.86 11.52
C VAL A 1 -22.72 1.54 11.92
N ARG A 2 -22.31 1.51 13.20
CA ARG A 2 -21.02 2.05 13.65
C ARG A 2 -19.80 1.20 13.22
N GLU A 3 -19.92 -0.13 13.21
CA GLU A 3 -18.86 -1.04 12.72
C GLU A 3 -18.58 -0.87 11.22
N THR A 4 -19.59 -0.56 10.42
CA THR A 4 -19.44 -0.42 8.96
C THR A 4 -18.85 0.94 8.56
N ALA A 5 -19.07 1.99 9.37
CA ALA A 5 -18.55 3.33 9.09
C ALA A 5 -17.04 3.46 9.36
N SER A 6 -16.51 2.72 10.34
CA SER A 6 -15.08 2.77 10.67
C SER A 6 -14.20 2.04 9.65
N ILE A 7 -14.73 0.98 9.03
CA ILE A 7 -13.99 0.18 8.04
C ILE A 7 -13.92 0.92 6.69
N VAL A 8 -15.03 1.53 6.24
CA VAL A 8 -15.05 2.30 4.98
C VAL A 8 -14.16 3.55 5.04
N ALA A 9 -14.05 4.21 6.20
CA ALA A 9 -13.14 5.33 6.40
C ALA A 9 -11.65 4.91 6.32
N MET A 10 -11.33 3.66 6.67
CA MET A 10 -9.98 3.11 6.51
C MET A 10 -9.68 2.71 5.06
N CYS A 11 -10.68 2.25 4.30
CA CYS A 11 -10.54 1.90 2.88
C CYS A 11 -10.26 3.13 1.98
N GLU A 12 -10.82 4.31 2.27
CA GLU A 12 -10.47 5.53 1.51
C GLU A 12 -9.02 5.97 1.74
N LEU A 13 -8.45 5.67 2.91
CA LEU A 13 -7.02 5.89 3.20
C LEU A 13 -6.10 4.93 2.41
N ALA A 14 -6.56 3.69 2.17
CA ALA A 14 -5.81 2.69 1.40
C ALA A 14 -5.64 3.04 -0.09
N GLY A 15 -6.57 3.82 -0.66
CA GLY A 15 -6.44 4.35 -2.02
C GLY A 15 -5.27 5.32 -2.19
N ASP A 16 -4.90 6.06 -1.14
CA ASP A 16 -3.82 7.05 -1.16
C ASP A 16 -2.47 6.52 -0.60
N LEU A 17 -2.45 5.30 -0.05
CA LEU A 17 -1.27 4.62 0.51
C LEU A 17 -0.17 4.34 -0.54
N ALA A 18 -0.49 4.42 -1.83
CA ALA A 18 0.46 4.31 -2.94
C ALA A 18 1.55 5.41 -2.95
N GLY A 19 1.36 6.49 -2.19
CA GLY A 19 2.32 7.60 -2.05
C GLY A 19 3.35 7.47 -0.92
N GLY A 20 3.39 6.35 -0.20
CA GLY A 20 4.47 6.02 0.75
C GLY A 20 4.49 6.78 2.09
N GLY A 21 3.51 7.66 2.36
CA GLY A 21 3.48 8.50 3.57
C GLY A 21 2.59 8.02 4.72
N GLN A 22 1.58 7.18 4.43
CA GLN A 22 0.46 6.99 5.37
C GLN A 22 0.60 5.78 6.31
N LEU A 23 1.64 4.96 6.16
CA LEU A 23 1.81 3.78 7.01
C LEU A 23 2.09 4.14 8.47
N ALA A 24 2.81 5.24 8.70
CA ALA A 24 3.04 5.76 10.05
C ALA A 24 1.73 6.25 10.68
N ASP A 25 0.92 6.99 9.93
CA ASP A 25 -0.38 7.50 10.38
C ASP A 25 -1.36 6.36 10.68
N LEU A 26 -1.40 5.32 9.82
CA LEU A 26 -2.21 4.13 10.05
C LEU A 26 -1.81 3.44 11.36
N ARG A 27 -0.51 3.29 11.63
CA ARG A 27 -0.03 2.68 12.88
C ARG A 27 -0.41 3.52 14.09
N GLU A 28 -0.35 4.84 14.01
CA GLU A 28 -0.81 5.72 15.09
C GLU A 28 -2.30 5.54 15.36
N GLN A 29 -3.13 5.49 14.31
CA GLN A 29 -4.57 5.28 14.43
C GLN A 29 -4.91 3.92 15.04
N LEU A 30 -4.24 2.84 14.62
CA LEU A 30 -4.45 1.51 15.20
C LEU A 30 -4.16 1.49 16.71
N VAL A 31 -3.09 2.17 17.14
CA VAL A 31 -2.76 2.32 18.57
C VAL A 31 -3.84 3.09 19.31
N GLN A 32 -4.35 4.19 18.74
CA GLN A 32 -5.45 4.95 19.35
C GLN A 32 -6.71 4.09 19.49
N VAL A 33 -7.09 3.35 18.44
CA VAL A 33 -8.25 2.44 18.47
C VAL A 33 -8.06 1.35 19.52
N ARG A 34 -6.87 0.74 19.63
CA ARG A 34 -6.59 -0.25 20.67
C ARG A 34 -6.75 0.34 22.07
N MET A 35 -6.26 1.56 22.30
CA MET A 35 -6.33 2.23 23.60
C MET A 35 -7.76 2.60 24.00
N VAL A 36 -8.61 2.94 23.03
CA VAL A 36 -9.97 3.44 23.29
C VAL A 36 -11.02 2.33 23.24
N GLU A 37 -10.91 1.42 22.28
CA GLU A 37 -11.99 0.50 21.91
C GLU A 37 -11.66 -0.98 22.14
N GLN A 38 -10.37 -1.35 22.21
CA GLN A 38 -9.92 -2.75 22.35
C GLN A 38 -10.62 -3.69 21.35
N ALA A 39 -10.75 -3.23 20.10
CA ALA A 39 -11.47 -3.95 19.06
C ALA A 39 -10.85 -5.35 18.83
N PRO A 40 -11.65 -6.42 18.69
CA PRO A 40 -11.14 -7.74 18.38
C PRO A 40 -10.29 -7.75 17.11
N GLY A 41 -9.06 -8.26 17.20
CA GLY A 41 -8.14 -8.35 16.06
C GLY A 41 -7.24 -7.12 15.86
N ILE A 42 -7.37 -6.09 16.70
CA ILE A 42 -6.56 -4.86 16.58
C ILE A 42 -5.07 -5.12 16.78
N GLU A 43 -4.69 -6.05 17.66
CA GLU A 43 -3.28 -6.43 17.87
C GLU A 43 -2.68 -7.08 16.62
N ALA A 44 -3.43 -7.96 15.96
CA ALA A 44 -2.99 -8.57 14.72
C ALA A 44 -2.83 -7.51 13.61
N ALA A 45 -3.70 -6.50 13.59
CA ALA A 45 -3.60 -5.38 12.63
C ALA A 45 -2.36 -4.52 12.90
N GLU A 46 -2.06 -4.21 14.17
CA GLU A 46 -0.84 -3.50 14.56
C GLU A 46 0.42 -4.28 14.17
N GLU A 47 0.43 -5.60 14.40
CA GLU A 47 1.56 -6.47 14.04
C GLU A 47 1.77 -6.53 12.53
N ALA A 48 0.69 -6.66 11.75
CA ALA A 48 0.76 -6.68 10.29
C ALA A 48 1.25 -5.33 9.72
N ALA A 49 0.78 -4.21 10.28
CA ALA A 49 1.23 -2.87 9.87
C ALA A 49 2.71 -2.66 10.19
N LEU A 50 3.18 -3.12 11.35
CA LEU A 50 4.60 -3.08 11.72
C LEU A 50 5.45 -4.00 10.83
N ALA A 51 4.95 -5.16 10.45
CA ALA A 51 5.64 -6.05 9.51
C ALA A 51 5.81 -5.39 8.13
N LEU A 52 4.75 -4.76 7.62
CA LEU A 52 4.80 -3.99 6.36
C LEU A 52 5.83 -2.85 6.44
N GLU A 53 5.87 -2.11 7.55
CA GLU A 53 6.82 -1.01 7.74
C GLU A 53 8.27 -1.49 7.68
N ARG A 54 8.57 -2.64 8.28
CA ARG A 54 9.91 -3.24 8.23
C ARG A 54 10.31 -3.65 6.81
N VAL A 55 9.37 -4.17 6.01
CA VAL A 55 9.61 -4.56 4.62
C VAL A 55 9.85 -3.32 3.75
N VAL A 56 9.02 -2.29 3.92
CA VAL A 56 9.16 -1.01 3.20
C VAL A 56 10.49 -0.35 3.56
N GLY A 57 10.86 -0.34 4.85
CA GLY A 57 12.11 0.21 5.35
C GLY A 57 12.28 1.71 5.10
N ALA A 58 13.47 2.25 5.38
CA ALA A 58 13.81 3.64 5.10
C ALA A 58 14.42 3.80 3.69
N PRO A 59 14.18 4.91 2.98
CA PRO A 59 14.91 5.24 1.76
C PRO A 59 16.38 5.64 2.06
N PRO A 60 17.28 5.53 1.07
CA PRO A 60 17.08 5.04 -0.30
C PRO A 60 17.08 3.51 -0.37
N ARG A 61 16.34 2.95 -1.33
CA ARG A 61 16.24 1.51 -1.54
C ARG A 61 16.16 1.18 -3.03
N VAL A 62 16.70 0.03 -3.42
CA VAL A 62 16.70 -0.42 -4.81
C VAL A 62 15.32 -0.96 -5.14
N ALA A 63 14.64 -0.32 -6.08
CA ALA A 63 13.43 -0.88 -6.66
C ALA A 63 13.80 -2.14 -7.46
N SER A 64 13.33 -3.30 -6.99
CA SER A 64 13.53 -4.59 -7.65
C SER A 64 12.22 -5.39 -7.65
N PRO A 65 12.02 -6.33 -8.59
CA PRO A 65 10.84 -7.19 -8.59
C PRO A 65 10.64 -7.93 -7.26
N ALA A 66 11.72 -8.51 -6.71
CA ALA A 66 11.67 -9.20 -5.42
C ALA A 66 11.22 -8.28 -4.28
N TYR A 67 11.72 -7.04 -4.23
CA TYR A 67 11.26 -6.05 -3.24
C TYR A 67 9.77 -5.71 -3.42
N LEU A 68 9.30 -5.56 -4.65
CA LEU A 68 7.88 -5.30 -4.91
C LEU A 68 6.99 -6.49 -4.51
N ASP A 69 7.46 -7.72 -4.73
CA ASP A 69 6.75 -8.93 -4.31
C ASP A 69 6.65 -9.02 -2.77
N GLU A 70 7.74 -8.71 -2.06
CA GLU A 70 7.77 -8.67 -0.59
C GLU A 70 6.82 -7.62 -0.03
N VAL A 71 6.83 -6.40 -0.59
CA VAL A 71 5.91 -5.33 -0.20
C VAL A 71 4.46 -5.73 -0.48
N GLY A 72 4.19 -6.34 -1.64
CA GLY A 72 2.85 -6.81 -1.99
C GLY A 72 2.34 -7.91 -1.05
N ALA A 73 3.18 -8.88 -0.69
CA ALA A 73 2.82 -9.94 0.24
C ALA A 73 2.54 -9.43 1.66
N ALA A 74 3.35 -8.47 2.13
CA ALA A 74 3.13 -7.82 3.42
C ALA A 74 1.85 -6.98 3.43
N THR A 75 1.56 -6.28 2.33
CA THR A 75 0.35 -5.47 2.20
C THR A 75 -0.91 -6.34 2.17
N LEU A 76 -0.88 -7.45 1.42
CA LEU A 76 -1.98 -8.42 1.40
C LEU A 76 -2.26 -9.04 2.77
N THR A 77 -1.21 -9.25 3.57
CA THR A 77 -1.36 -9.72 4.95
C THR A 77 -2.10 -8.69 5.80
N LEU A 78 -1.72 -7.41 5.71
CA LEU A 78 -2.38 -6.31 6.42
C LEU A 78 -3.86 -6.17 6.00
N GLU A 79 -4.14 -6.13 4.70
CA GLU A 79 -5.50 -6.03 4.14
C GLU A 79 -6.41 -7.15 4.66
N ARG A 80 -5.92 -8.39 4.69
CA ARG A 80 -6.67 -9.55 5.22
C ARG A 80 -7.01 -9.41 6.70
N VAL A 81 -6.07 -8.92 7.50
CA VAL A 81 -6.29 -8.72 8.93
C VAL A 81 -7.27 -7.58 9.19
N LEU A 82 -7.26 -6.54 8.34
CA LEU A 82 -8.24 -5.45 8.38
C LEU A 82 -9.63 -5.86 7.83
N GLY A 83 -9.74 -7.04 7.21
CA GLY A 83 -11.00 -7.59 6.69
C GLY A 83 -11.36 -7.10 5.29
N GLU A 84 -10.40 -6.59 4.51
CA GLU A 84 -10.66 -6.12 3.15
C GLU A 84 -10.87 -7.28 2.15
N VAL A 85 -11.83 -7.10 1.24
CA VAL A 85 -12.16 -8.05 0.17
C VAL A 85 -11.59 -7.52 -1.15
N GLY A 86 -10.28 -7.68 -1.33
CA GLY A 86 -9.54 -7.13 -2.47
C GLY A 86 -8.22 -6.52 -2.00
N SER A 87 -7.27 -6.29 -2.91
CA SER A 87 -5.97 -5.70 -2.57
C SER A 87 -5.79 -4.37 -3.26
N PRO A 88 -6.02 -3.24 -2.57
CA PRO A 88 -5.67 -1.89 -3.04
C PRO A 88 -4.26 -1.80 -3.63
N PHE A 89 -3.28 -2.50 -3.05
CA PHE A 89 -1.93 -2.56 -3.61
C PHE A 89 -1.90 -3.17 -5.01
N SER A 90 -2.60 -4.28 -5.21
CA SER A 90 -2.67 -4.95 -6.52
C SER A 90 -3.36 -4.09 -7.58
N GLU A 91 -4.35 -3.29 -7.17
CA GLU A 91 -5.02 -2.32 -8.04
C GLU A 91 -4.10 -1.16 -8.40
N ALA A 92 -3.36 -0.62 -7.42
CA ALA A 92 -2.39 0.44 -7.63
C ALA A 92 -1.25 0.02 -8.57
N ILE A 93 -0.67 -1.18 -8.40
CA ILE A 93 0.35 -1.73 -9.30
C ILE A 93 -0.20 -1.87 -10.72
N ARG A 94 -1.43 -2.38 -10.87
CA ARG A 94 -2.06 -2.53 -12.20
C ARG A 94 -2.29 -1.18 -12.88
N GLY A 95 -2.70 -0.16 -12.14
CA GLY A 95 -2.82 1.22 -12.64
C GLY A 95 -1.47 1.82 -13.05
N ALA A 96 -0.43 1.59 -12.23
CA ALA A 96 0.92 2.07 -12.50
C ALA A 96 1.55 1.43 -13.74
N THR A 97 1.34 0.13 -13.98
CA THR A 97 1.83 -0.55 -15.19
C THR A 97 1.35 0.15 -16.46
N GLY A 98 0.07 0.56 -16.53
CA GLY A 98 -0.45 1.28 -17.68
C GLY A 98 0.24 2.64 -17.91
N ALA A 99 0.59 3.36 -16.84
CA ALA A 99 1.34 4.61 -16.92
C ALA A 99 2.80 4.39 -17.33
N ILE A 100 3.42 3.31 -16.86
CA ILE A 100 4.79 2.91 -17.25
C ILE A 100 4.84 2.53 -18.73
N ASP A 101 3.89 1.73 -19.23
CA ASP A 101 3.82 1.34 -20.63
C ASP A 101 3.66 2.56 -21.55
N ALA A 102 2.82 3.53 -21.15
CA ALA A 102 2.66 4.78 -21.87
C ALA A 102 3.96 5.60 -21.91
N PHE A 103 4.68 5.67 -20.78
CA PHE A 103 5.97 6.34 -20.68
C PHE A 103 7.06 5.64 -21.51
N VAL A 104 7.16 4.31 -21.45
CA VAL A 104 8.09 3.54 -22.29
C VAL A 104 7.83 3.80 -23.76
N GLY A 105 6.56 3.77 -24.20
CA GLY A 105 6.22 4.08 -25.58
C GLY A 105 6.53 5.53 -25.98
N GLU A 106 6.50 6.48 -25.04
CA GLU A 106 6.92 7.87 -25.27
C GLU A 106 8.44 7.98 -25.42
N VAL A 107 9.21 7.31 -24.55
CA VAL A 107 10.67 7.23 -24.64
C VAL A 107 11.10 6.58 -25.95
N GLU A 108 10.49 5.45 -26.32
CA GLU A 108 10.78 4.76 -27.59
C GLU A 108 10.51 5.67 -28.79
N ARG A 109 9.38 6.39 -28.82
CA ARG A 109 9.09 7.37 -29.89
C ARG A 109 10.08 8.53 -29.91
N GLY A 110 10.45 9.05 -28.75
CA GLY A 110 11.39 10.17 -28.61
C GLY A 110 12.82 9.82 -29.02
N TYR A 111 13.30 8.63 -28.65
CA TYR A 111 14.68 8.18 -28.92
C TYR A 111 14.86 7.47 -30.27
N LEU A 112 13.80 6.91 -30.88
CA LEU A 112 13.86 6.29 -32.21
C LEU A 112 13.67 7.30 -33.37
N THR A 113 13.52 8.58 -33.06
CA THR A 113 13.55 9.62 -34.10
C THR A 113 15.00 9.73 -34.61
N PRO A 114 15.26 9.68 -35.94
CA PRO A 114 16.61 9.86 -36.45
C PRO A 114 17.17 11.19 -35.93
N LEU A 115 18.34 11.15 -35.29
CA LEU A 115 19.12 12.36 -35.09
C LEU A 115 19.48 12.85 -36.51
N GLY A 116 18.88 13.97 -36.91
CA GLY A 116 19.13 14.60 -38.21
C GLY A 116 20.59 14.95 -38.43
#